data_AF-X1MLY7-F1
#
_entry.id   AF-X1MLY7-F1
#
_cell.length_a   1.000
_cell.length_b   1.000
_cell.length_c   1.000
_cell.angle_alpha   90.00
_cell.angle_beta   90.00
_cell.angle_gamma   90.00
#
_symmetry.space_group_name_H-M   'P 1'
#
loop_
_entity.id
_entity.type
_entity.pdbx_description
1 polymer ?
#
loop_
_entity_poly.entity_id
_entity_poly.type
_entity_poly.pdbx_seq_one_letter_code
_entity_poly.pdbx_strand_id
1 'polypeptide(L)' 'MGDFSRYLIGRSSTKDSSKAGGEDIYLECGGGRTPMVEWVTSKRMEEVEDGKIEVIGPEMTDVPAGSKLPMAIAVEVAGR' A
#
# COMPACT_ATOMS: atom_id res chain seq x y z
N MET A 1 8.20 -14.04 24.89
CA MET A 1 8.12 -14.73 23.58
C MET A 1 7.29 -13.81 22.70
N GLY A 2 7.95 -13.14 21.75
CA GLY A 2 7.70 -11.74 21.39
C GLY A 2 6.34 -11.42 20.77
N ASP A 3 5.72 -10.34 21.24
CA ASP A 3 4.57 -9.72 20.61
C ASP A 3 5.02 -9.05 19.30
N PHE A 4 4.76 -9.69 18.18
CA PHE A 4 4.90 -9.09 16.86
C PHE A 4 3.67 -8.25 16.59
N SER A 5 3.74 -6.98 16.97
CA SER A 5 2.65 -6.05 16.81
C SER A 5 2.33 -5.82 15.33
N ARG A 6 1.04 -5.89 15.02
CA ARG A 6 0.47 -5.75 13.69
C ARG A 6 -0.50 -4.59 13.73
N TYR A 7 -0.27 -3.58 12.91
CA TYR A 7 -1.09 -2.38 12.86
C TYR A 7 -1.60 -2.18 11.44
N LEU A 8 -2.93 -2.06 11.31
CA LEU A 8 -3.56 -1.54 10.12
C LEU A 8 -3.39 -0.02 10.14
N ILE A 9 -2.65 0.54 9.17
CA ILE A 9 -2.37 1.98 9.12
C ILE A 9 -3.62 2.77 8.70
N GLY A 10 -4.54 2.15 7.95
CA GLY A 10 -5.83 2.74 7.65
C GLY A 10 -6.64 1.96 6.61
N ARG A 11 -7.91 2.33 6.47
CA ARG A 11 -8.74 2.04 5.29
C ARG A 11 -9.02 3.38 4.64
N SER A 12 -8.44 3.68 3.48
CA SER A 12 -8.68 4.97 2.83
C SER A 12 -10.10 5.01 2.22
N SER A 13 -10.96 5.86 2.78
CA SER A 13 -12.15 6.39 2.12
C SER A 13 -12.05 7.92 2.11
N THR A 14 -10.97 8.44 1.55
CA THR A 14 -10.66 9.87 1.63
C THR A 14 -11.32 10.62 0.48
N LYS A 15 -12.32 11.45 0.80
CA LYS A 15 -12.70 12.60 -0.04
C LYS A 15 -11.86 13.78 0.41
N ASP A 16 -10.66 13.92 -0.16
CA ASP A 16 -9.84 15.12 0.01
C ASP A 16 -10.14 16.11 -1.13
N SER A 17 -10.00 17.40 -0.82
CA SER A 17 -10.12 18.55 -1.72
C SER A 17 -9.12 18.52 -2.89
N SER A 18 -8.06 17.73 -2.79
CA SER A 18 -6.99 17.54 -3.78
C SER A 18 -7.31 16.52 -4.88
N LYS A 19 -8.56 16.02 -4.95
CA LYS A 19 -8.95 14.98 -5.91
C LYS A 19 -8.73 15.42 -7.36
N ALA A 20 -7.77 14.79 -8.03
CA ALA A 20 -7.65 14.86 -9.48
C ALA A 20 -8.97 14.42 -10.14
N GLY A 21 -9.36 15.10 -11.22
CA GLY A 21 -10.53 14.72 -12.00
C GLY A 21 -10.40 13.29 -12.51
N GLY A 22 -11.51 12.59 -12.74
CA GLY A 22 -11.47 11.18 -13.15
C GLY A 22 -10.66 10.93 -14.42
N GLU A 23 -10.59 11.92 -15.32
CA GLU A 23 -9.83 11.86 -16.57
C GLU A 23 -8.32 12.09 -16.38
N ASP A 24 -7.90 12.69 -15.25
CA ASP A 24 -6.49 12.98 -14.93
C ASP A 24 -5.82 11.85 -14.13
N ILE A 25 -6.56 10.79 -13.79
CA ILE A 25 -6.06 9.68 -12.97
C ILE A 25 -5.53 8.56 -13.88
N TYR A 26 -4.22 8.29 -13.80
CA TYR A 26 -3.61 7.17 -14.52
C TYR A 26 -3.93 5.81 -13.87
N LEU A 27 -3.85 5.72 -12.54
CA LEU A 27 -4.14 4.51 -11.78
C LEU A 27 -4.90 4.87 -10.50
N GLU A 28 -6.00 4.20 -10.23
CA GLU A 28 -6.78 4.37 -9.00
C GLU A 28 -6.77 3.09 -8.15
N CYS A 29 -6.40 3.24 -6.88
CA CYS A 29 -6.42 2.16 -5.88
C CYS A 29 -7.16 2.65 -4.62
N GLY A 30 -7.99 1.79 -4.03
CA GLY A 30 -8.72 2.12 -2.81
C GLY A 30 -9.90 3.08 -3.03
N GLY A 31 -10.13 3.97 -2.06
CA GLY A 31 -11.17 5.00 -2.13
C GLY A 31 -12.60 4.46 -2.32
N GLY A 32 -12.85 3.23 -1.85
CA GLY A 32 -14.11 2.50 -2.02
C GLY A 32 -14.37 1.92 -3.41
N ARG A 33 -13.43 2.05 -4.37
CA ARG A 33 -13.57 1.53 -5.74
C ARG A 33 -12.88 0.20 -5.93
N THR A 34 -11.76 -0.01 -5.27
CA THR A 34 -11.06 -1.30 -5.20
C THR A 34 -10.68 -1.61 -3.75
N PRO A 35 -10.49 -2.89 -3.39
CA PRO A 35 -9.92 -3.25 -2.10
C PRO A 35 -8.53 -2.64 -1.93
N MET A 36 -8.27 -2.01 -0.78
CA MET A 36 -6.96 -1.46 -0.45
C MET A 36 -6.67 -1.61 1.03
N VAL A 37 -5.41 -1.91 1.34
CA VAL A 37 -4.92 -2.02 2.72
C VAL A 37 -3.52 -1.42 2.83
N GLU A 38 -3.28 -0.75 3.95
CA GLU A 38 -1.96 -0.29 4.38
C GLU A 38 -1.64 -0.96 5.71
N TRP A 39 -0.52 -1.68 5.77
CA TRP A 39 -0.24 -2.62 6.85
C TRP A 39 1.21 -2.52 7.31
N VAL A 40 1.42 -2.35 8.62
CA VAL A 40 2.75 -2.41 9.25
C VAL A 40 2.84 -3.63 10.15
N THR A 41 3.96 -4.34 10.05
CA THR A 41 4.33 -5.42 10.97
C THR A 41 5.71 -5.16 11.55
N SER A 42 5.82 -5.23 12.87
CA SER A 42 7.11 -5.29 13.55
C SER A 42 7.72 -6.69 13.38
N LYS A 43 9.00 -6.76 13.02
CA LYS A 43 9.76 -8.01 12.86
C LYS A 43 11.08 -7.95 13.63
N ARG A 44 11.78 -9.09 13.73
CA ARG A 44 13.14 -9.11 14.29
C ARG A 44 14.15 -8.49 13.32
N MET A 45 15.27 -8.01 13.86
CA MET A 45 16.32 -7.35 13.08
C MET A 45 16.88 -8.25 11.96
N GLU A 46 16.97 -9.56 12.21
CA GLU A 46 17.44 -10.55 11.24
C GLU A 46 16.39 -10.95 10.17
N GLU A 47 15.15 -10.50 10.30
CA GLU A 47 14.04 -10.85 9.41
C GLU A 47 13.72 -9.72 8.39
N VAL A 48 14.40 -8.57 8.48
CA VAL A 48 14.18 -7.40 7.62
C VAL A 48 15.48 -7.04 6.90
N GLU A 49 15.35 -6.74 5.60
CA GLU A 49 16.42 -6.12 4.81
C GLU A 49 16.09 -4.64 4.62
N ASP A 50 16.93 -3.77 5.20
CA ASP A 50 16.71 -2.32 5.11
C ASP A 50 16.77 -1.84 3.66
N GLY A 51 15.80 -1.00 3.29
CA GLY A 51 15.65 -0.48 1.92
C GLY A 51 15.17 -1.49 0.88
N LYS A 52 14.85 -2.74 1.24
CA LYS A 52 14.25 -3.69 0.28
C LYS A 52 12.86 -3.20 -0.15
N ILE A 53 12.66 -3.08 -1.46
CA ILE A 53 11.37 -2.76 -2.09
C ILE A 53 11.06 -3.87 -3.09
N GLU A 54 9.83 -4.38 -3.03
CA GLU A 54 9.35 -5.43 -3.92
C GLU A 54 7.92 -5.12 -4.35
N VAL A 55 7.66 -5.21 -5.66
CA VAL A 55 6.32 -5.07 -6.23
C VAL A 55 5.83 -6.44 -6.64
N ILE A 56 4.73 -6.89 -6.02
CA ILE A 56 4.10 -8.18 -6.33
C ILE A 56 2.83 -7.88 -7.11
N GLY A 57 2.88 -8.13 -8.42
CA GLY A 57 1.77 -7.83 -9.33
C GLY A 57 2.25 -6.97 -10.50
N PRO A 58 1.32 -6.42 -11.29
CA PRO A 58 1.65 -5.57 -12.44
C PRO A 58 2.23 -4.23 -11.97
N GLU A 59 3.26 -3.76 -12.67
CA GLU A 59 3.82 -2.42 -12.49
C GLU A 59 2.93 -1.36 -13.15
N MET A 60 3.18 -0.10 -12.85
CA MET A 60 2.44 1.02 -13.45
C MET A 60 2.49 1.03 -14.99
N THR A 61 3.61 0.58 -15.57
CA THR A 61 3.80 0.50 -17.03
C THR A 61 3.09 -0.69 -17.68
N ASP A 62 2.63 -1.64 -16.88
CA ASP A 62 2.00 -2.88 -17.38
C ASP A 62 0.48 -2.74 -17.53
N VAL A 63 -0.09 -1.60 -17.12
CA VAL A 63 -1.53 -1.36 -17.11
C VAL A 63 -1.92 -0.12 -17.92
N PRO A 64 -3.08 -0.15 -18.61
CA PRO A 64 -3.59 1.02 -19.33
C PRO A 64 -3.86 2.21 -18.40
N ALA A 65 -3.76 3.43 -18.93
CA ALA A 65 -4.21 4.63 -18.24
C ALA A 65 -5.70 4.53 -17.86
N GLY A 66 -6.06 5.04 -16.69
CA GLY A 66 -7.40 4.95 -16.11
C GLY A 66 -7.71 3.61 -15.43
N SER A 67 -6.71 2.73 -15.28
CA SER A 67 -6.89 1.43 -14.63
C SER A 67 -7.27 1.57 -13.16
N LYS A 68 -7.96 0.55 -12.64
CA LYS A 68 -8.32 0.44 -11.23
C LYS A 68 -7.85 -0.91 -10.71
N LEU A 69 -6.98 -0.90 -9.72
CA LEU A 69 -6.38 -2.13 -9.19
C LEU A 69 -6.59 -2.23 -7.67
N PRO A 70 -6.76 -3.46 -7.14
CA PRO A 70 -6.54 -3.68 -5.72
C PRO A 70 -5.06 -3.43 -5.40
N MET A 71 -4.78 -2.89 -4.21
CA MET A 71 -3.40 -2.60 -3.77
C MET A 71 -3.21 -2.91 -2.30
N ALA A 72 -2.04 -3.43 -1.96
CA ALA A 72 -1.59 -3.56 -0.58
C ALA A 72 -0.23 -2.88 -0.43
N ILE A 73 -0.10 -2.05 0.59
CA ILE A 73 1.20 -1.52 1.03
C ILE A 73 1.53 -2.26 2.33
N ALA A 74 2.53 -3.14 2.27
CA ALA A 74 3.02 -3.87 3.43
C ALA A 74 4.40 -3.33 3.80
N VAL A 75 4.51 -2.79 5.02
CA VAL A 75 5.76 -2.24 5.55
C VAL A 75 6.22 -3.12 6.71
N GLU A 76 7.43 -3.63 6.60
CA GLU A 76 8.06 -4.45 7.63
C GLU A 76 9.13 -3.60 8.31
N VAL A 77 8.99 -3.39 9.62
CA VAL A 77 9.89 -2.54 10.40
C VAL A 77 10.58 -3.37 11.48
N ALA A 78 11.83 -3.03 11.75
CA ALA A 78 12.57 -3.54 12.88
C ALA A 78 13.28 -2.37 13.57
N GLY A 79 13.33 -2.39 14.90
CA GLY A 79 13.92 -1.34 15.72
C GLY A 79 14.23 -1.86 17.13
N ARG A 80 15.13 -1.17 17.84
CA ARG A 80 15.55 -1.51 19.20
C ARG A 80 14.90 -0.58 20.24
#